data_AF-A0A921YSJ6-F1
#
_entry.id   AF-A0A921YSJ6-F1
#
_cell.length_a   1.000
_cell.length_b   1.000
_cell.length_c   1.000
_cell.angle_alpha   90.00
_cell.angle_beta   90.00
_cell.angle_gamma   90.00
#
_symmetry.space_group_name_H-M   'P 1'
#
loop_
_entity.id
_entity.type
_entity.pdbx_description
1 polymer ?
#
loop_
_entity_poly.entity_id
_entity_poly.type
_entity_poly.pdbx_seq_one_letter_code
_entity_poly.pdbx_strand_id
1 'polypeptide(L)'
;MQKLTNERKNKLKKLRAIQKNAIKSGVNWSLLKQYNLICSFNRETNIKGSNKMWEATRPVADCVYCQNVTRPVILWDVTRRNFANYSYSSKPIIVKNAIKHWRATKEFSFNMFRKLYEGTAGSYESLEDGCQFLNFKSDLFSLQEVFNMPEARARNAPGQEPWYVGWGNCHPDILSKVRQYYDVPEFLPEDAEYPATENIFFGYEIGAVMHLDYIPRLMWQGQVRGNKTWTIAPVPECDHVCKTIEFYVEPGDVVLLDTRIWYHATRIPKGQFSITVQSEYG
;
A
#
# COMPACT_ATOMS: atom_id res chain seq x y z
N MET A 1 -15.08 -34.91 -6.20
CA MET A 1 -14.63 -33.64 -6.82
C MET A 1 -15.43 -33.21 -8.07
N GLN A 2 -15.82 -34.12 -8.97
CA GLN A 2 -16.48 -33.77 -10.26
C GLN A 2 -17.92 -33.20 -10.19
N LYS A 3 -18.73 -33.59 -9.20
CA LYS A 3 -20.11 -33.06 -9.00
C LYS A 3 -20.13 -31.60 -8.55
N LEU A 4 -19.25 -31.24 -7.59
CA LEU A 4 -19.06 -29.87 -7.10
C LEU A 4 -18.64 -28.91 -8.23
N THR A 5 -17.88 -29.39 -9.22
CA THR A 5 -17.49 -28.59 -10.39
C THR A 5 -18.62 -28.36 -11.41
N ASN A 6 -19.54 -29.31 -11.59
CA ASN A 6 -20.66 -29.16 -12.53
C ASN A 6 -21.75 -28.22 -11.99
N GLU A 7 -22.06 -28.30 -10.70
CA GLU A 7 -22.99 -27.38 -10.06
C GLU A 7 -22.47 -25.93 -10.09
N ARG A 8 -21.16 -25.76 -9.88
CA ARG A 8 -20.47 -24.46 -9.98
C ARG A 8 -20.54 -23.88 -11.40
N LYS A 9 -20.32 -24.71 -12.44
CA LYS A 9 -20.47 -24.29 -13.84
C LYS A 9 -21.90 -23.82 -14.15
N ASN A 10 -22.92 -24.52 -13.64
CA ASN A 10 -24.31 -24.13 -13.82
C ASN A 10 -24.67 -22.81 -13.12
N LYS A 11 -24.18 -22.57 -11.89
CA LYS A 11 -24.36 -21.28 -11.20
C LYS A 11 -23.71 -20.12 -11.96
N LEU A 12 -22.49 -20.30 -12.46
CA LEU A 12 -21.80 -19.30 -13.28
C LEU A 12 -22.54 -19.00 -14.59
N LYS A 13 -23.10 -20.01 -15.25
CA LYS A 13 -23.88 -19.84 -16.47
C LYS A 13 -25.15 -19.02 -16.23
N LYS A 14 -25.88 -19.29 -15.13
CA LYS A 14 -27.05 -18.51 -14.72
C LYS A 14 -26.69 -17.07 -14.38
N LEU A 15 -25.61 -16.86 -13.62
CA LEU A 15 -25.13 -15.52 -13.28
C LEU A 15 -24.80 -14.69 -14.53
N ARG A 16 -24.09 -15.27 -15.50
CA ARG A 16 -23.78 -14.60 -16.77
C ARG A 16 -25.04 -14.22 -17.57
N ALA A 17 -26.08 -15.05 -17.53
CA ALA A 17 -27.35 -14.75 -18.19
C ALA A 17 -28.07 -13.57 -17.51
N ILE A 18 -28.10 -13.54 -16.18
CA ILE A 18 -28.67 -12.43 -15.39
C ILE A 18 -27.92 -11.14 -15.67
N GLN A 19 -26.58 -11.17 -15.67
CA GLN A 19 -25.76 -10.00 -15.97
C GLN A 19 -25.98 -9.48 -17.38
N LYS A 20 -26.08 -10.36 -18.38
CA LYS A 20 -26.45 -9.97 -19.76
C LYS A 20 -27.80 -9.28 -19.83
N ASN A 21 -28.79 -9.75 -19.07
CA ASN A 21 -30.10 -9.11 -19.02
C ASN A 21 -30.04 -7.76 -18.31
N ALA A 22 -29.30 -7.66 -17.19
CA ALA A 22 -29.11 -6.40 -16.47
C ALA A 22 -28.47 -5.31 -17.36
N ILE A 23 -27.46 -5.66 -18.17
CA ILE A 23 -26.84 -4.72 -19.13
C ILE A 23 -27.85 -4.26 -20.17
N LYS A 24 -28.64 -5.18 -20.72
CA LYS A 24 -29.71 -4.86 -21.67
C LYS A 24 -30.78 -3.96 -21.05
N SER A 25 -31.02 -4.09 -19.75
CA SER A 25 -31.90 -3.23 -18.96
C SER A 25 -31.25 -1.91 -18.51
N GLY A 26 -30.06 -1.57 -19.00
CA GLY A 26 -29.40 -0.28 -18.74
C GLY A 26 -28.44 -0.26 -17.54
N VAL A 27 -28.18 -1.40 -16.89
CA VAL A 27 -27.18 -1.45 -15.81
C VAL A 27 -25.78 -1.25 -16.39
N ASN A 28 -25.06 -0.27 -15.85
CA ASN A 28 -23.71 0.06 -16.30
C ASN A 28 -22.77 -1.15 -16.17
N TRP A 29 -22.06 -1.48 -17.26
CA TRP A 29 -21.11 -2.57 -17.32
C TRP A 29 -19.97 -2.45 -16.28
N SER A 30 -19.55 -1.22 -15.97
CA SER A 30 -18.55 -0.94 -14.92
C SER A 30 -19.05 -1.34 -13.54
N LEU A 31 -20.31 -1.05 -13.21
CA LEU A 31 -20.94 -1.48 -11.94
C LEU A 31 -21.01 -3.01 -11.84
N LEU A 32 -21.26 -3.70 -12.96
CA LEU A 32 -21.29 -5.17 -12.99
C LEU A 32 -19.91 -5.79 -12.81
N LYS A 33 -18.84 -5.14 -13.30
CA LYS A 33 -17.46 -5.56 -13.07
C LYS A 33 -17.06 -5.37 -11.61
N GLN A 34 -17.35 -4.21 -11.03
CA GLN A 34 -17.15 -3.93 -9.61
C GLN A 34 -17.91 -4.95 -8.74
N TYR A 35 -19.18 -5.22 -9.05
CA TYR A 35 -19.97 -6.27 -8.38
C TYR A 35 -19.35 -7.66 -8.50
N ASN A 36 -18.89 -8.05 -9.69
CA ASN A 36 -18.22 -9.33 -9.91
C ASN A 36 -16.93 -9.45 -9.10
N LEU A 37 -16.15 -8.38 -9.01
CA LEU A 37 -14.95 -8.31 -8.19
C LEU A 37 -15.29 -8.60 -6.73
N ILE A 38 -16.25 -7.85 -6.15
CA ILE A 38 -16.74 -8.02 -4.77
C ILE A 38 -17.21 -9.46 -4.52
N CYS A 39 -17.92 -10.05 -5.49
CA CYS A 39 -18.41 -11.42 -5.42
C CYS A 39 -17.32 -12.48 -5.62
N SER A 40 -16.24 -12.17 -6.33
CA SER A 40 -15.08 -13.04 -6.55
C SER A 40 -14.09 -13.01 -5.38
N PHE A 41 -13.97 -11.85 -4.69
CA PHE A 41 -13.25 -11.71 -3.42
C PHE A 41 -13.76 -12.69 -2.34
N ASN A 42 -15.03 -13.11 -2.40
CA ASN A 42 -15.58 -14.15 -1.53
C ASN A 42 -15.03 -15.57 -1.78
N ARG A 43 -14.24 -15.80 -2.85
CA ARG A 43 -13.82 -17.16 -3.25
C ARG A 43 -12.32 -17.44 -3.09
N GLU A 44 -11.45 -16.43 -3.06
CA GLU A 44 -10.00 -16.66 -3.09
C GLU A 44 -9.23 -16.02 -1.93
N THR A 45 -9.84 -15.19 -1.09
CA THR A 45 -9.15 -14.59 0.05
C THR A 45 -10.08 -14.33 1.23
N ASN A 46 -9.75 -14.85 2.41
CA ASN A 46 -10.31 -14.43 3.70
C ASN A 46 -9.88 -12.99 4.01
N ILE A 47 -10.44 -12.00 3.30
CA ILE A 47 -10.30 -10.58 3.64
C ILE A 47 -11.56 -10.18 4.41
N LYS A 48 -11.35 -9.75 5.67
CA LYS A 48 -12.40 -9.32 6.62
C LYS A 48 -13.22 -8.14 6.05
N GLY A 49 -14.47 -8.02 6.54
CA GLY A 49 -15.59 -7.30 5.91
C GLY A 49 -15.47 -5.80 5.62
N SER A 50 -14.43 -5.08 6.08
CA SER A 50 -14.27 -3.65 5.81
C SER A 50 -13.96 -3.38 4.32
N ASN A 51 -12.98 -4.08 3.73
CA ASN A 51 -12.56 -3.84 2.34
C ASN A 51 -13.66 -4.13 1.31
N LYS A 52 -14.66 -4.95 1.65
CA LYS A 52 -15.77 -5.30 0.75
C LYS A 52 -16.80 -4.21 0.64
N MET A 53 -17.17 -3.59 1.77
CA MET A 53 -18.12 -2.49 1.79
C MET A 53 -17.56 -1.30 1.01
N TRP A 54 -16.29 -1.00 1.25
CA TRP A 54 -15.65 0.12 0.59
C TRP A 54 -15.47 -0.06 -0.92
N GLU A 55 -15.10 -1.26 -1.39
CA GLU A 55 -15.08 -1.53 -2.83
C GLU A 55 -16.49 -1.49 -3.43
N ALA A 56 -17.55 -1.80 -2.66
CA ALA A 56 -18.93 -1.70 -3.12
C ALA A 56 -19.47 -0.28 -3.19
N THR A 57 -18.98 0.61 -2.33
CA THR A 57 -19.46 2.00 -2.24
C THR A 57 -18.55 3.00 -2.95
N ARG A 58 -17.34 2.60 -3.38
CA ARG A 58 -16.48 3.52 -4.13
C ARG A 58 -17.14 3.96 -5.43
N PRO A 59 -16.99 5.23 -5.84
CA PRO A 59 -17.41 5.69 -7.15
C PRO A 59 -16.74 4.89 -8.27
N VAL A 60 -17.45 4.73 -9.39
CA VAL A 60 -16.87 4.21 -10.63
C VAL A 60 -15.82 5.21 -11.11
N ALA A 61 -14.61 4.74 -11.36
CA ALA A 61 -13.52 5.62 -11.80
C ALA A 61 -13.66 5.98 -13.28
N ASP A 62 -13.26 7.21 -13.63
CA ASP A 62 -12.98 7.58 -15.02
C ASP A 62 -11.59 7.08 -15.40
N CYS A 63 -11.48 6.24 -16.43
CA CYS A 63 -10.24 5.59 -16.85
C CYS A 63 -9.17 6.54 -17.42
N VAL A 64 -9.45 7.85 -17.56
CA VAL A 64 -8.47 8.86 -18.00
C VAL A 64 -7.20 8.85 -17.14
N TYR A 65 -7.29 8.54 -15.84
CA TYR A 65 -6.12 8.51 -14.94
C TYR A 65 -5.03 7.52 -15.35
N CYS A 66 -5.42 6.42 -16.00
CA CYS A 66 -4.53 5.34 -16.41
C CYS A 66 -4.39 5.23 -17.93
N GLN A 67 -5.13 6.03 -18.70
CA GLN A 67 -5.06 6.02 -20.15
C GLN A 67 -3.65 6.40 -20.63
N ASN A 68 -3.08 5.57 -21.50
CA ASN A 68 -1.71 5.70 -22.03
C ASN A 68 -0.60 5.66 -20.96
N VAL A 69 -0.91 5.25 -19.72
CA VAL A 69 0.08 5.02 -18.68
C VAL A 69 0.58 3.58 -18.80
N THR A 70 1.83 3.41 -19.24
CA THR A 70 2.49 2.10 -19.39
C THR A 70 3.63 1.87 -18.41
N ARG A 71 4.12 2.94 -17.79
CA ARG A 71 5.19 2.95 -16.80
C ARG A 71 5.05 4.19 -15.90
N PRO A 72 5.66 4.19 -14.70
CA PRO A 72 5.73 5.38 -13.88
C PRO A 72 6.49 6.52 -14.57
N VAL A 73 6.10 7.75 -14.27
CA VAL A 73 6.90 8.93 -14.60
C VAL A 73 8.12 8.91 -13.69
N ILE A 74 9.32 8.89 -14.27
CA ILE A 74 10.57 8.89 -13.52
C ILE A 74 11.15 10.30 -13.55
N LEU A 75 11.36 10.87 -12.36
CA LEU A 75 11.91 12.20 -12.19
C LEU A 75 13.21 12.14 -11.38
N TRP A 76 14.08 13.11 -11.62
CA TRP A 76 15.38 13.28 -10.97
C TRP A 76 15.57 14.75 -10.61
N ASP A 77 16.28 15.04 -9.52
CA ASP A 77 16.68 16.39 -9.08
C ASP A 77 15.54 17.41 -9.16
N VAL A 78 14.39 17.01 -8.60
CA VAL A 78 13.14 17.74 -8.73
C VAL A 78 13.07 18.89 -7.73
N THR A 79 12.69 20.07 -8.22
CA THR A 79 12.31 21.22 -7.39
C THR A 79 10.79 21.32 -7.28
N ARG A 80 10.27 22.00 -6.26
CA ARG A 80 8.82 22.27 -6.12
C ARG A 80 8.20 22.86 -7.39
N ARG A 81 8.90 23.83 -8.01
CA ARG A 81 8.46 24.48 -9.25
C ARG A 81 8.26 23.48 -10.39
N ASN A 82 9.21 22.56 -10.56
CA ASN A 82 9.12 21.58 -11.64
C ASN A 82 8.14 20.45 -11.29
N PHE A 83 7.94 20.17 -10.00
CA PHE A 83 6.97 19.19 -9.52
C PHE A 83 5.52 19.68 -9.58
N ALA A 84 5.27 21.00 -9.61
CA ALA A 84 3.92 21.58 -9.59
C ALA A 84 2.99 21.01 -10.69
N ASN A 85 3.53 20.64 -11.85
CA ASN A 85 2.74 20.03 -12.92
C ASN A 85 2.32 18.57 -12.64
N TYR A 86 2.91 17.95 -11.62
CA TYR A 86 2.69 16.56 -11.22
C TYR A 86 2.04 16.41 -9.84
N SER A 87 2.04 17.47 -9.02
CA SER A 87 1.74 17.41 -7.59
C SER A 87 0.35 16.88 -7.25
N TYR A 88 -0.62 16.99 -8.15
CA TYR A 88 -1.96 16.46 -7.93
C TYR A 88 -2.38 15.48 -9.03
N SER A 89 -1.39 14.87 -9.71
CA SER A 89 -1.63 13.86 -10.73
C SER A 89 -1.86 12.50 -10.10
N SER A 90 -2.86 11.75 -10.60
CA SER A 90 -3.04 10.34 -10.26
C SER A 90 -2.12 9.40 -11.04
N LYS A 91 -1.17 9.91 -11.82
CA LYS A 91 -0.18 9.08 -12.51
C LYS A 91 0.85 8.55 -11.49
N PRO A 92 1.28 7.29 -11.60
CA PRO A 92 2.37 6.76 -10.79
C PRO A 92 3.67 7.53 -11.09
N ILE A 93 4.33 8.05 -10.06
CA ILE A 93 5.56 8.82 -10.18
C ILE A 93 6.62 8.22 -9.26
N ILE A 94 7.88 8.19 -9.72
CA ILE A 94 9.05 7.89 -8.89
C ILE A 94 10.00 9.07 -8.98
N VAL A 95 10.30 9.70 -7.84
CA VAL A 95 11.38 10.68 -7.74
C VAL A 95 12.60 9.97 -7.20
N LYS A 96 13.61 9.82 -8.06
CA LYS A 96 14.80 9.03 -7.76
C LYS A 96 15.71 9.79 -6.82
N ASN A 97 16.31 9.07 -5.86
CA ASN A 97 17.29 9.60 -4.89
C ASN A 97 16.82 10.79 -4.01
N ALA A 98 15.53 11.13 -4.00
CA ALA A 98 15.00 12.30 -3.32
C ALA A 98 15.31 12.34 -1.81
N ILE A 99 15.41 11.19 -1.16
CA ILE A 99 15.53 11.10 0.30
C ILE A 99 16.86 10.52 0.78
N LYS A 100 17.87 10.43 -0.12
CA LYS A 100 19.21 9.92 0.24
C LYS A 100 19.90 10.70 1.35
N HIS A 101 19.53 11.97 1.53
CA HIS A 101 20.08 12.84 2.56
C HIS A 101 19.47 12.60 3.94
N TRP A 102 18.31 11.93 4.04
CA TRP A 102 17.68 11.64 5.34
C TRP A 102 18.58 10.73 6.19
N ARG A 103 18.72 11.09 7.47
CA ARG A 103 19.43 10.27 8.46
C ARG A 103 18.79 8.88 8.61
N ALA A 104 17.48 8.79 8.42
CA ALA A 104 16.70 7.55 8.42
C ALA A 104 17.32 6.48 7.51
N THR A 105 17.88 6.85 6.35
CA THR A 105 18.49 5.91 5.39
C THR A 105 19.70 5.17 5.96
N LYS A 106 20.31 5.70 7.01
CA LYS A 106 21.48 5.13 7.69
C LYS A 106 21.13 4.52 9.04
N GLU A 107 20.18 5.13 9.75
CA GLU A 107 19.95 4.84 11.18
C GLU A 107 18.71 3.97 11.42
N PHE A 108 17.72 3.95 10.52
CA PHE A 108 16.54 3.11 10.71
C PHE A 108 16.87 1.63 10.61
N SER A 109 16.48 0.91 11.65
CA SER A 109 16.65 -0.54 11.77
C SER A 109 15.62 -1.12 12.72
N PHE A 110 15.37 -2.43 12.59
CA PHE A 110 14.51 -3.16 13.53
C PHE A 110 14.91 -2.90 14.99
N ASN A 111 16.21 -2.98 15.30
CA ASN A 111 16.72 -2.78 16.67
C ASN A 111 16.54 -1.34 17.17
N MET A 112 16.66 -0.33 16.28
CA MET A 112 16.42 1.07 16.65
C MET A 112 14.97 1.26 17.08
N PHE A 113 14.01 0.81 16.25
CA PHE A 113 12.59 0.92 16.58
C PHE A 113 12.23 0.10 17.82
N ARG A 114 12.74 -1.14 17.92
CA ARG A 114 12.54 -1.99 19.10
C ARG A 114 12.95 -1.29 20.40
N LYS A 115 14.18 -0.77 20.47
CA LYS A 115 14.68 -0.04 21.65
C LYS A 115 13.85 1.22 21.95
N LEU A 116 13.41 1.91 20.90
CA LEU A 116 12.60 3.12 21.03
C LEU A 116 11.23 2.84 21.68
N TYR A 117 10.55 1.76 21.26
CA TYR A 117 9.28 1.34 21.83
C TYR A 117 9.47 0.73 23.23
N GLU A 118 10.42 -0.18 23.43
CA GLU A 118 10.70 -0.76 24.76
C GLU A 118 11.08 0.29 25.80
N GLY A 119 11.73 1.39 25.38
CA GLY A 119 12.15 2.49 26.26
C GLY A 119 11.12 3.61 26.45
N THR A 120 9.90 3.48 25.93
CA THR A 120 8.86 4.51 26.03
C THR A 120 7.59 3.92 26.67
N ALA A 121 7.21 4.44 27.84
CA ALA A 121 6.02 4.00 28.54
C ALA A 121 4.75 4.25 27.71
N GLY A 122 3.79 3.32 27.71
CA GLY A 122 2.53 3.44 26.97
C GLY A 122 2.66 3.34 25.44
N SER A 123 3.85 3.05 24.89
CA SER A 123 4.07 3.08 23.44
C SER A 123 3.19 2.11 22.65
N TYR A 124 2.82 0.98 23.25
CA TYR A 124 1.98 -0.04 22.63
C TYR A 124 0.48 0.23 22.77
N GLU A 125 0.06 1.01 23.77
CA GLU A 125 -1.35 1.36 24.05
C GLU A 125 -1.90 2.30 22.98
N SER A 126 -1.05 3.15 22.41
CA SER A 126 -1.44 4.08 21.33
C SER A 126 -2.01 3.41 20.06
N LEU A 127 -1.79 2.10 19.86
CA LEU A 127 -2.35 1.32 18.77
C LEU A 127 -3.75 0.75 19.09
N GLU A 128 -4.18 0.85 20.34
CA GLU A 128 -5.54 0.49 20.78
C GLU A 128 -6.51 1.69 20.61
N ASP A 129 -5.98 2.92 20.65
CA ASP A 129 -6.73 4.19 20.56
C ASP A 129 -6.89 4.72 19.12
N GLY A 130 -7.18 3.83 18.17
CA GLY A 130 -7.54 4.20 16.80
C GLY A 130 -6.38 4.29 15.80
N CYS A 131 -5.17 3.93 16.19
CA CYS A 131 -4.04 3.81 15.26
C CYS A 131 -3.90 2.41 14.68
N GLN A 132 -3.74 2.35 13.36
CA GLN A 132 -3.85 1.10 12.63
C GLN A 132 -2.55 0.30 12.70
N PHE A 133 -2.66 -0.97 13.06
CA PHE A 133 -1.64 -1.99 12.80
C PHE A 133 -2.02 -2.81 11.56
N LEU A 134 -1.05 -3.03 10.68
CA LEU A 134 -1.24 -3.67 9.38
C LEU A 134 -0.31 -4.88 9.28
N ASN A 135 -0.89 -6.09 9.28
CA ASN A 135 -0.11 -7.32 9.34
C ASN A 135 0.21 -7.96 7.98
N PHE A 136 -0.41 -7.52 6.87
CA PHE A 136 -0.11 -7.96 5.49
C PHE A 136 0.11 -9.48 5.29
N LYS A 137 -0.76 -10.32 5.87
CA LYS A 137 -0.68 -11.81 5.88
C LYS A 137 0.42 -12.43 6.74
N SER A 138 1.16 -11.65 7.51
CA SER A 138 1.93 -12.20 8.62
C SER A 138 1.02 -12.73 9.73
N ASP A 139 1.58 -13.62 10.53
CA ASP A 139 1.02 -14.19 11.76
C ASP A 139 1.24 -13.29 12.99
N LEU A 140 1.65 -12.04 12.78
CA LEU A 140 1.86 -11.02 13.80
C LEU A 140 0.63 -10.10 13.85
N PHE A 141 0.10 -9.85 15.04
CA PHE A 141 -1.15 -9.09 15.24
C PHE A 141 -0.96 -7.80 16.04
N SER A 142 0.22 -7.58 16.61
CA SER A 142 0.56 -6.34 17.32
C SER A 142 2.01 -5.95 17.11
N LEU A 143 2.32 -4.66 17.31
CA LEU A 143 3.69 -4.18 17.26
C LEU A 143 4.53 -4.74 18.43
N GLN A 144 3.90 -5.07 19.55
CA GLN A 144 4.55 -5.74 20.67
C GLN A 144 5.02 -7.15 20.28
N GLU A 145 4.18 -7.92 19.58
CA GLU A 145 4.58 -9.23 19.04
C GLU A 145 5.74 -9.10 18.06
N VAL A 146 5.72 -8.07 17.20
CA VAL A 146 6.80 -7.80 16.24
C VAL A 146 8.14 -7.61 16.96
N PHE A 147 8.19 -6.76 17.98
CA PHE A 147 9.44 -6.49 18.69
C PHE A 147 9.86 -7.60 19.66
N ASN A 148 8.91 -8.45 20.09
CA ASN A 148 9.19 -9.64 20.89
C ASN A 148 9.54 -10.90 20.08
N MET A 149 9.56 -10.82 18.74
CA MET A 149 9.94 -11.96 17.90
C MET A 149 11.31 -12.54 18.29
N PRO A 150 11.48 -13.87 18.24
CA PRO A 150 12.78 -14.50 18.35
C PRO A 150 13.77 -13.92 17.34
N GLU A 151 15.03 -13.77 17.75
CA GLU A 151 16.05 -13.07 16.94
C GLU A 151 16.28 -13.73 15.56
N ALA A 152 16.19 -15.06 15.49
CA ALA A 152 16.25 -15.81 14.23
C ALA A 152 15.13 -15.39 13.27
N ARG A 153 13.92 -15.18 13.78
CA ARG A 153 12.76 -14.74 13.00
C ARG A 153 12.86 -13.27 12.59
N ALA A 154 13.27 -12.40 13.51
CA ALA A 154 13.48 -10.97 13.23
C ALA A 154 14.53 -10.75 12.11
N ARG A 155 15.52 -11.64 11.99
CA ARG A 155 16.53 -11.63 10.92
C ARG A 155 16.15 -12.42 9.66
N ASN A 156 14.96 -13.02 9.60
CA ASN A 156 14.54 -13.90 8.52
C ASN A 156 15.59 -15.01 8.22
N ALA A 157 16.08 -15.66 9.27
CA ALA A 157 17.08 -16.73 9.15
C ALA A 157 16.52 -17.94 8.36
N PRO A 158 17.38 -18.77 7.73
CA PRO A 158 16.93 -19.94 6.99
C PRO A 158 15.98 -20.83 7.81
N GLY A 159 14.83 -21.19 7.23
CA GLY A 159 13.78 -21.99 7.89
C GLY A 159 12.76 -21.19 8.69
N GLN A 160 12.91 -19.87 8.78
CA GLN A 160 11.87 -18.98 9.31
C GLN A 160 10.93 -18.53 8.19
N GLU A 161 9.65 -18.33 8.48
CA GLU A 161 8.75 -17.66 7.55
C GLU A 161 9.07 -16.15 7.46
N PRO A 162 8.92 -15.54 6.28
CA PRO A 162 9.03 -14.10 6.15
C PRO A 162 7.85 -13.39 6.81
N TRP A 163 8.06 -12.14 7.19
CA TRP A 163 7.04 -11.30 7.81
C TRP A 163 7.16 -9.87 7.29
N TYR A 164 6.04 -9.17 7.17
CA TYR A 164 6.00 -7.77 6.77
C TYR A 164 4.83 -7.10 7.47
N VAL A 165 5.08 -5.94 8.09
CA VAL A 165 4.10 -5.22 8.89
C VAL A 165 4.19 -3.72 8.62
N GLY A 166 3.11 -3.01 8.92
CA GLY A 166 3.07 -1.57 9.00
C GLY A 166 2.29 -1.10 10.22
N TRP A 167 2.56 0.13 10.64
CA TRP A 167 1.80 0.76 11.71
C TRP A 167 1.82 2.28 11.58
N GLY A 168 0.75 2.91 12.09
CA GLY A 168 0.71 4.35 12.29
C GLY A 168 1.60 4.77 13.46
N ASN A 169 2.50 5.72 13.24
CA ASN A 169 3.39 6.25 14.26
C ASN A 169 2.68 7.31 15.10
N CYS A 170 1.80 6.87 16.01
CA CYS A 170 0.86 7.76 16.68
C CYS A 170 1.25 8.22 18.08
N HIS A 171 2.07 7.44 18.78
CA HIS A 171 2.50 7.83 20.12
C HIS A 171 3.31 9.13 20.05
N PRO A 172 2.88 10.24 20.70
CA PRO A 172 3.49 11.56 20.51
C PRO A 172 5.01 11.59 20.72
N ASP A 173 5.51 10.91 21.77
CA ASP A 173 6.94 10.86 22.05
C ASP A 173 7.73 10.05 21.02
N ILE A 174 7.15 8.96 20.50
CA ILE A 174 7.79 8.15 19.47
C ILE A 174 7.79 8.96 18.18
N LEU A 175 6.65 9.55 17.81
CA LEU A 175 6.48 10.38 16.64
C LEU A 175 7.52 11.51 16.59
N SER A 176 7.64 12.28 17.68
CA SER A 176 8.61 13.35 17.82
C SER A 176 10.05 12.85 17.64
N LYS A 177 10.42 11.72 18.25
CA LYS A 177 11.77 11.13 18.12
C LYS A 177 12.04 10.61 16.71
N VAL A 178 11.09 9.95 16.06
CA VAL A 178 11.27 9.36 14.72
C VAL A 178 11.36 10.47 13.65
N ARG A 179 10.62 11.59 13.79
CA ARG A 179 10.71 12.76 12.90
C ARG A 179 12.06 13.49 12.96
N GLN A 180 12.95 13.17 13.89
CA GLN A 180 14.32 13.72 13.88
C GLN A 180 15.24 13.10 12.80
N TYR A 181 14.76 12.06 12.10
CA TYR A 181 15.56 11.29 11.15
C TYR A 181 15.18 11.53 9.69
N TYR A 182 14.05 12.16 9.42
CA TYR A 182 13.54 12.41 8.09
C TYR A 182 12.67 13.66 8.08
N ASP A 183 12.50 14.24 6.90
CA ASP A 183 11.64 15.40 6.66
C ASP A 183 10.55 15.05 5.66
N VAL A 184 9.61 15.95 5.41
CA VAL A 184 8.71 15.80 4.25
C VAL A 184 9.53 15.99 2.96
N PRO A 185 9.32 15.19 1.89
CA PRO A 185 10.08 15.36 0.65
C PRO A 185 10.00 16.79 0.10
N GLU A 186 11.16 17.42 -0.07
CA GLU A 186 11.28 18.87 -0.30
C GLU A 186 10.61 19.37 -1.58
N PHE A 187 10.36 18.48 -2.54
CA PHE A 187 9.73 18.79 -3.82
C PHE A 187 8.20 18.86 -3.74
N LEU A 188 7.59 18.43 -2.63
CA LEU A 188 6.13 18.54 -2.44
C LEU A 188 5.70 20.02 -2.29
N PRO A 189 4.43 20.35 -2.61
CA PRO A 189 3.92 21.72 -2.45
C PRO A 189 4.07 22.25 -1.02
N GLU A 190 4.33 23.54 -0.87
CA GLU A 190 4.54 24.18 0.44
C GLU A 190 3.25 24.32 1.25
N ASP A 191 2.14 24.48 0.54
CA ASP A 191 0.78 24.63 1.05
C ASP A 191 0.04 23.28 1.13
N ALA A 192 0.71 22.15 0.88
CA ALA A 192 0.11 20.84 1.02
C ALA A 192 -0.23 20.56 2.49
N GLU A 193 -1.41 20.00 2.72
CA GLU A 193 -1.79 19.50 4.04
C GLU A 193 -1.27 18.09 4.25
N TYR A 194 -0.83 17.81 5.48
CA TYR A 194 -0.31 16.51 5.88
C TYR A 194 -1.14 15.94 7.04
N PRO A 195 -1.31 14.61 7.12
CA PRO A 195 -1.87 13.99 8.30
C PRO A 195 -0.96 14.22 9.51
N ALA A 196 -1.54 14.18 10.71
CA ALA A 196 -0.78 14.37 11.94
C ALA A 196 0.27 13.27 12.19
N THR A 197 0.09 12.10 11.57
CA THR A 197 0.91 10.89 11.76
C THR A 197 1.31 10.28 10.42
N GLU A 198 2.49 9.67 10.38
CA GLU A 198 2.98 8.88 9.25
C GLU A 198 2.91 7.38 9.55
N ASN A 199 2.91 6.57 8.48
CA ASN A 199 3.00 5.13 8.60
C ASN A 199 4.44 4.67 8.38
N ILE A 200 4.90 3.72 9.20
CA ILE A 200 6.16 3.01 9.01
C ILE A 200 5.82 1.60 8.54
N PHE A 201 6.54 1.12 7.52
CA PHE A 201 6.44 -0.25 7.08
C PHE A 201 7.80 -0.89 7.02
N PHE A 202 7.92 -2.13 7.50
CA PHE A 202 9.16 -2.89 7.36
C PHE A 202 8.96 -4.40 7.41
N GLY A 203 9.99 -5.14 7.00
CA GLY A 203 10.00 -6.59 6.98
C GLY A 203 10.68 -7.18 5.76
N TYR A 204 10.25 -8.38 5.38
CA TYR A 204 10.84 -9.24 4.37
C TYR A 204 9.79 -9.80 3.42
N GLU A 205 10.21 -10.00 2.17
CA GLU A 205 9.56 -10.76 1.08
C GLU A 205 8.13 -10.38 0.70
N ILE A 206 7.15 -10.59 1.57
CA ILE A 206 5.71 -10.53 1.27
C ILE A 206 5.29 -9.12 0.84
N GLY A 207 5.79 -8.09 1.50
CA GLY A 207 5.34 -6.71 1.30
C GLY A 207 3.84 -6.54 1.55
N ALA A 208 3.24 -5.53 0.91
CA ALA A 208 1.80 -5.29 0.96
C ALA A 208 1.07 -6.11 -0.11
N VAL A 209 -0.06 -6.73 0.27
CA VAL A 209 -0.93 -7.46 -0.67
C VAL A 209 -1.73 -6.51 -1.55
N MET A 210 -2.26 -6.97 -2.68
CA MET A 210 -3.02 -6.12 -3.61
C MET A 210 -4.25 -5.49 -2.92
N HIS A 211 -4.28 -4.16 -2.82
CA HIS A 211 -5.36 -3.40 -2.18
C HIS A 211 -5.49 -1.97 -2.74
N LEU A 212 -6.59 -1.31 -2.37
CA LEU A 212 -6.75 0.14 -2.42
C LEU A 212 -6.63 0.69 -1.00
N ASP A 213 -6.17 1.92 -0.89
CA ASP A 213 -6.20 2.66 0.35
C ASP A 213 -7.48 3.48 0.47
N TYR A 214 -7.95 3.63 1.70
CA TYR A 214 -9.09 4.48 2.05
C TYR A 214 -8.60 5.71 2.80
N ILE A 215 -7.86 6.53 2.06
CA ILE A 215 -7.23 7.76 2.52
C ILE A 215 -7.83 8.98 1.79
N PRO A 216 -7.89 10.16 2.43
CA PRO A 216 -8.45 11.35 1.80
C PRO A 216 -7.54 11.94 0.72
N ARG A 217 -6.21 11.81 0.84
CA ARG A 217 -5.24 12.55 0.02
C ARG A 217 -4.35 11.63 -0.84
N LEU A 218 -3.44 12.21 -1.63
CA LEU A 218 -2.47 11.43 -2.41
C LEU A 218 -1.38 10.88 -1.50
N MET A 219 -0.89 9.68 -1.79
CA MET A 219 0.15 9.03 -1.00
C MET A 219 1.53 9.30 -1.57
N TRP A 220 2.51 9.53 -0.69
CA TRP A 220 3.92 9.36 -0.99
C TRP A 220 4.57 8.34 -0.04
N GLN A 221 5.48 7.52 -0.57
CA GLN A 221 6.25 6.56 0.22
C GLN A 221 7.73 6.68 -0.10
N GLY A 222 8.53 7.04 0.90
CA GLY A 222 9.98 7.06 0.86
C GLY A 222 10.57 5.67 1.11
N GLN A 223 11.36 5.16 0.16
CA GLN A 223 12.09 3.91 0.31
C GLN A 223 13.37 4.14 1.11
N VAL A 224 13.32 3.92 2.43
CA VAL A 224 14.42 4.25 3.35
C VAL A 224 15.52 3.19 3.28
N ARG A 225 15.15 1.91 3.28
CA ARG A 225 16.08 0.78 3.27
C ARG A 225 15.52 -0.37 2.47
N GLY A 226 16.42 -1.14 1.85
CA GLY A 226 16.06 -2.30 1.03
C GLY A 226 15.35 -1.90 -0.26
N ASN A 227 15.15 -2.88 -1.13
CA ASN A 227 14.50 -2.66 -2.40
C ASN A 227 13.07 -3.20 -2.37
N LYS A 228 12.22 -2.65 -3.24
CA LYS A 228 10.82 -3.03 -3.32
C LYS A 228 10.36 -3.04 -4.78
N THR A 229 9.72 -4.11 -5.21
CA THR A 229 8.97 -4.12 -6.47
C THR A 229 7.52 -3.78 -6.17
N TRP A 230 6.99 -2.79 -6.88
CA TRP A 230 5.59 -2.42 -6.85
C TRP A 230 4.88 -3.01 -8.05
N THR A 231 3.71 -3.58 -7.82
CA THR A 231 2.77 -4.00 -8.86
C THR A 231 1.52 -3.19 -8.68
N ILE A 232 1.18 -2.35 -9.67
CA ILE A 232 -0.05 -1.55 -9.66
C ILE A 232 -0.99 -2.03 -10.75
N ALA A 233 -2.29 -2.04 -10.46
CA ALA A 233 -3.35 -2.41 -11.39
C ALA A 233 -4.42 -1.32 -11.40
N PRO A 234 -5.06 -1.08 -12.56
CA PRO A 234 -6.21 -0.20 -12.60
C PRO A 234 -7.39 -0.83 -11.85
N VAL A 235 -8.41 -0.03 -11.58
CA VAL A 235 -9.69 -0.57 -11.10
C VAL A 235 -10.34 -1.47 -12.17
N PRO A 236 -11.12 -2.50 -11.81
CA PRO A 236 -11.60 -3.52 -12.77
C PRO A 236 -12.42 -2.98 -13.94
N GLU A 237 -13.19 -1.91 -13.71
CA GLU A 237 -13.90 -1.22 -14.79
C GLU A 237 -12.94 -0.75 -15.88
N CYS A 238 -11.71 -0.35 -15.53
CA CYS A 238 -10.69 0.18 -16.43
C CYS A 238 -9.69 -0.86 -17.00
N ASP A 239 -9.76 -2.14 -16.60
CA ASP A 239 -8.87 -3.23 -17.10
C ASP A 239 -8.85 -3.41 -18.64
N HIS A 240 -9.90 -2.92 -19.31
CA HIS A 240 -10.02 -2.98 -20.77
C HIS A 240 -9.25 -1.85 -21.48
N VAL A 241 -8.99 -0.74 -20.78
CA VAL A 241 -8.23 0.42 -21.26
C VAL A 241 -6.79 0.35 -20.79
N CYS A 242 -6.60 -0.02 -19.53
CA CYS A 242 -5.34 0.08 -18.81
C CYS A 242 -4.79 -1.31 -18.47
N LYS A 243 -3.50 -1.39 -18.15
CA LYS A 243 -2.82 -2.65 -17.84
C LYS A 243 -2.11 -2.55 -16.49
N THR A 244 -1.85 -3.72 -15.91
CA THR A 244 -0.99 -3.84 -14.74
C THR A 244 0.42 -3.38 -15.09
N ILE A 245 1.02 -2.59 -14.21
CA ILE A 245 2.37 -2.06 -14.34
C ILE A 245 3.18 -2.57 -13.16
N GLU A 246 4.42 -2.98 -13.45
CA GLU A 246 5.38 -3.36 -12.43
C GLU A 246 6.61 -2.48 -12.53
N PHE A 247 7.10 -2.01 -11.38
CA PHE A 247 8.28 -1.16 -11.32
C PHE A 247 9.07 -1.38 -10.04
N TYR A 248 10.35 -1.03 -10.09
CA TYR A 248 11.32 -1.26 -9.03
C TYR A 248 11.70 0.05 -8.36
N VAL A 249 11.86 0.00 -7.03
CA VAL A 249 12.14 1.14 -6.17
C VAL A 249 13.31 0.81 -5.25
N GLU A 250 14.27 1.72 -5.21
CA GLU A 250 15.55 1.58 -4.53
C GLU A 250 15.65 2.50 -3.31
N PRO A 251 16.55 2.22 -2.34
CA PRO A 251 16.83 3.13 -1.24
C PRO A 251 17.16 4.54 -1.72
N GLY A 252 16.44 5.52 -1.19
CA GLY A 252 16.54 6.92 -1.60
C GLY A 252 15.41 7.41 -2.50
N ASP A 253 14.66 6.51 -3.13
CA ASP A 253 13.55 6.88 -4.01
C ASP A 253 12.29 7.25 -3.22
N VAL A 254 11.45 8.09 -3.82
CA VAL A 254 10.09 8.37 -3.35
C VAL A 254 9.10 7.96 -4.42
N VAL A 255 8.14 7.13 -4.05
CA VAL A 255 6.98 6.78 -4.90
C VAL A 255 5.85 7.72 -4.56
N LEU A 256 5.21 8.29 -5.57
CA LEU A 256 3.90 8.93 -5.43
C LEU A 256 2.88 8.13 -6.21
N LEU A 257 1.78 7.78 -5.55
CA LEU A 257 0.74 6.94 -6.12
C LEU A 257 -0.61 7.37 -5.55
N ASP A 258 -1.59 7.51 -6.44
CA ASP A 258 -2.99 7.66 -6.03
C ASP A 258 -3.56 6.29 -5.64
N THR A 259 -3.28 5.86 -4.41
CA THR A 259 -3.68 4.53 -3.90
C THR A 259 -5.18 4.39 -3.68
N ARG A 260 -5.94 5.47 -3.83
CA ARG A 260 -7.41 5.48 -3.81
C ARG A 260 -7.99 4.87 -5.08
N ILE A 261 -7.24 4.89 -6.20
CA ILE A 261 -7.69 4.39 -7.51
C ILE A 261 -6.70 3.45 -8.22
N TRP A 262 -5.45 3.36 -7.74
CA TRP A 262 -4.51 2.32 -8.16
C TRP A 262 -4.48 1.20 -7.13
N TYR A 263 -4.99 0.03 -7.55
CA TYR A 263 -4.73 -1.20 -6.81
C TYR A 263 -3.23 -1.41 -6.78
N HIS A 264 -2.68 -1.70 -5.61
CA HIS A 264 -1.25 -1.82 -5.46
C HIS A 264 -0.85 -2.96 -4.52
N ALA A 265 0.22 -3.63 -4.89
CA ALA A 265 0.91 -4.63 -4.10
C ALA A 265 2.41 -4.35 -4.13
N THR A 266 3.12 -4.80 -3.12
CA THR A 266 4.57 -4.69 -3.07
C THR A 266 5.20 -6.01 -2.68
N ARG A 267 6.39 -6.28 -3.19
CA ARG A 267 7.21 -7.43 -2.79
C ARG A 267 8.65 -6.99 -2.57
N ILE A 268 9.34 -7.69 -1.71
CA ILE A 268 10.74 -7.40 -1.36
C ILE A 268 11.60 -8.58 -1.85
N PRO A 269 12.80 -8.33 -2.41
CA PRO A 269 13.70 -9.42 -2.78
C PRO A 269 14.00 -10.36 -1.61
N LYS A 270 14.12 -11.66 -1.91
CA LYS A 270 14.37 -12.71 -0.90
C LYS A 270 15.56 -12.37 -0.01
N GLY A 271 15.38 -12.49 1.30
CA GLY A 271 16.42 -12.20 2.30
C GLY A 271 16.78 -10.72 2.49
N GLN A 272 16.18 -9.78 1.76
CA GLN A 272 16.40 -8.35 1.97
C GLN A 272 15.39 -7.78 2.97
N PHE A 273 15.88 -7.01 3.94
CA PHE A 273 15.04 -6.22 4.83
C PHE A 273 14.70 -4.88 4.20
N SER A 274 13.40 -4.54 4.17
CA SER A 274 12.92 -3.24 3.67
C SER A 274 12.40 -2.39 4.82
N ILE A 275 12.59 -1.07 4.75
CA ILE A 275 11.94 -0.08 5.62
C ILE A 275 11.47 1.09 4.75
N THR A 276 10.24 1.55 4.97
CA THR A 276 9.68 2.71 4.27
C THR A 276 8.91 3.60 5.22
N VAL A 277 8.93 4.91 4.95
CA VAL A 277 8.08 5.92 5.58
C VAL A 277 7.03 6.32 4.55
N GLN A 278 5.76 6.37 4.95
CA GLN A 278 4.66 6.76 4.09
C GLN A 278 3.84 7.84 4.77
N SER A 279 3.42 8.83 4.00
CA SER A 279 2.42 9.80 4.43
C SER A 279 1.54 10.21 3.25
N GLU A 280 0.58 11.06 3.54
CA GLU A 280 -0.29 11.66 2.55
C GLU A 280 0.06 13.13 2.35
N TYR A 281 -0.34 13.69 1.21
CA TYR A 281 -0.28 15.11 0.93
C TYR A 281 -1.42 15.49 -0.01
N GLY A 282 -1.99 16.68 0.17
CA GLY A 282 -3.18 17.09 -0.57
C GLY A 282 -3.58 18.52 -0.30
#